data_AF-C0EQ41-F1
#
_entry.id   AF-C0EQ41-F1
#
_cell.length_a   1.000
_cell.length_b   1.000
_cell.length_c   1.000
_cell.angle_alpha   90.00
_cell.angle_beta   90.00
_cell.angle_gamma   90.00
#
_symmetry.space_group_name_H-M   'P 1'
#
loop_
_entity.id
_entity.type
_entity.pdbx_description
1 polymer ?
#
loop_
_entity_poly.entity_id
_entity_poly.type
_entity_poly.pdbx_seq_one_letter_code
_entity_poly.pdbx_strand_id
1 'polypeptide(L)'
;MFDIAVAGLGATGVSLIKQLQDAVYNFNLPKPKIAVFNPMQTFARGEAFGSADMIHKVNTPPDMLAISDSEPDAFSSWLEKQDNYERYPNRFLYADFLSYSYKSVAESDVLDICEFNVLCVGNWVKQWVFENFRISESEE
;
A
#
# COMPACT_ATOMS: atom_id res chain seq x y z
N MET A 1 -12.63 -9.44 -14.73
CA MET A 1 -13.02 -9.70 -13.33
C MET A 1 -11.75 -9.72 -12.51
N PHE A 2 -11.75 -9.04 -11.37
CA PHE A 2 -10.62 -8.96 -10.44
C PHE A 2 -10.79 -10.00 -9.34
N ASP A 3 -9.68 -10.51 -8.81
CA ASP A 3 -9.67 -11.43 -7.67
C ASP A 3 -9.67 -10.66 -6.35
N ILE A 4 -9.02 -9.49 -6.33
CA ILE A 4 -8.85 -8.65 -5.14
C ILE A 4 -9.11 -7.19 -5.52
N ALA A 5 -9.80 -6.46 -4.65
CA ALA A 5 -9.91 -5.01 -4.73
C ALA A 5 -9.31 -4.38 -3.47
N VAL A 6 -8.38 -3.43 -3.65
CA VAL A 6 -7.73 -2.68 -2.59
C VAL A 6 -8.17 -1.22 -2.66
N ALA A 7 -8.71 -0.71 -1.57
CA ALA A 7 -9.19 0.65 -1.45
C ALA A 7 -8.29 1.46 -0.50
N GLY A 8 -7.47 2.33 -1.09
CA GLY A 8 -6.47 3.14 -0.40
C GLY A 8 -5.09 2.49 -0.34
N LEU A 9 -4.06 3.27 -0.69
CA LEU A 9 -2.65 2.87 -0.65
C LEU A 9 -1.88 3.65 0.43
N GLY A 10 -2.35 3.54 1.67
CA GLY A 10 -1.56 3.88 2.86
C GLY A 10 -0.65 2.72 3.27
N ALA A 11 -0.09 2.78 4.48
CA ALA A 11 0.80 1.73 5.01
C ALA A 11 0.19 0.32 4.91
N THR A 12 -1.09 0.18 5.29
CA THR A 12 -1.80 -1.11 5.24
C THR A 12 -1.99 -1.61 3.80
N GLY A 13 -2.38 -0.75 2.86
CA GLY A 13 -2.62 -1.14 1.47
C GLY A 13 -1.33 -1.56 0.77
N VAL A 14 -0.25 -0.79 0.97
CA VAL A 14 1.07 -1.14 0.44
C VAL A 14 1.61 -2.42 1.07
N SER A 15 1.48 -2.58 2.40
CA SER A 15 1.90 -3.81 3.09
C SER A 15 1.13 -5.04 2.60
N LEU A 16 -0.20 -4.95 2.42
CA LEU A 16 -0.99 -6.05 1.88
C LEU A 16 -0.50 -6.46 0.47
N ILE A 17 -0.31 -5.49 -0.41
CA ILE A 17 0.15 -5.75 -1.79
C ILE A 17 1.56 -6.37 -1.79
N LYS A 18 2.47 -5.89 -0.94
CA LYS A 18 3.81 -6.46 -0.80
C LYS A 18 3.75 -7.90 -0.26
N GLN A 19 2.95 -8.17 0.75
CA GLN A 19 2.78 -9.53 1.29
C GLN A 19 2.13 -10.47 0.27
N LEU A 20 1.20 -9.99 -0.57
CA LEU A 20 0.64 -10.77 -1.68
C LEU A 20 1.73 -11.10 -2.72
N GLN A 21 2.58 -10.13 -3.08
CA GLN A 21 3.73 -10.39 -3.97
C GLN A 21 4.61 -11.49 -3.39
N ASP A 22 4.99 -11.37 -2.12
CA ASP A 22 5.88 -12.32 -1.45
C ASP A 22 5.26 -13.71 -1.40
N ALA A 23 3.95 -13.82 -1.11
CA ALA A 23 3.24 -15.09 -1.13
C ALA A 23 3.19 -15.71 -2.54
N VAL A 24 2.85 -14.92 -3.56
CA VAL A 24 2.80 -15.40 -4.96
C VAL A 24 4.17 -15.89 -5.41
N TYR A 25 5.22 -15.15 -5.09
CA TYR A 25 6.59 -15.51 -5.43
C TYR A 25 7.06 -16.76 -4.67
N ASN A 26 6.93 -16.78 -3.35
CA ASN A 26 7.47 -17.86 -2.50
C ASN A 26 6.75 -19.20 -2.70
N PHE A 27 5.45 -19.17 -2.96
CA PHE A 27 4.64 -20.38 -3.13
C PHE A 27 4.35 -20.70 -4.60
N ASN A 28 4.91 -19.93 -5.55
CA ASN A 28 4.71 -20.10 -6.99
C ASN A 28 3.21 -20.17 -7.36
N LEU A 29 2.42 -19.25 -6.81
CA LEU A 29 0.98 -19.20 -7.02
C LEU A 29 0.63 -18.52 -8.36
N PRO A 30 -0.58 -18.74 -8.90
CA PRO A 30 -1.08 -17.95 -10.01
C PRO A 30 -1.11 -16.45 -9.67
N LYS A 31 -0.77 -15.60 -10.64
CA LYS A 31 -0.82 -14.13 -10.47
C LYS A 31 -2.27 -13.67 -10.28
N PRO A 32 -2.66 -13.09 -9.14
CA PRO A 32 -4.00 -12.55 -8.96
C PRO A 32 -4.15 -11.23 -9.72
N LYS A 33 -5.37 -10.97 -10.21
CA LYS A 33 -5.80 -9.69 -10.77
C LYS A 33 -6.27 -8.78 -9.66
N ILE A 34 -5.56 -7.69 -9.42
CA ILE A 34 -5.80 -6.77 -8.32
C ILE A 34 -6.25 -5.42 -8.88
N ALA A 35 -7.43 -4.97 -8.48
CA ALA A 35 -7.88 -3.61 -8.70
C ALA A 35 -7.46 -2.74 -7.52
N VAL A 36 -6.78 -1.62 -7.79
CA VAL A 36 -6.31 -0.71 -6.75
C VAL A 36 -6.96 0.65 -6.92
N PHE A 37 -7.72 1.09 -5.93
CA PHE A 37 -8.42 2.37 -5.91
C PHE A 37 -7.70 3.32 -4.99
N ASN A 38 -7.10 4.38 -5.53
CA ASN A 38 -6.41 5.36 -4.70
C ASN A 38 -6.56 6.77 -5.27
N PRO A 39 -6.78 7.80 -4.43
CA PRO A 39 -6.67 9.18 -4.88
C PRO A 39 -5.21 9.53 -5.08
N MET A 40 -4.84 9.99 -6.29
CA MET A 40 -3.45 10.38 -6.60
C MET A 40 -2.87 11.36 -5.58
N GLN A 41 -3.71 12.23 -5.03
CA GLN A 41 -3.31 13.31 -4.12
C GLN A 41 -2.98 12.81 -2.70
N THR A 42 -3.44 11.62 -2.31
CA THR A 42 -3.27 11.08 -0.95
C THR A 42 -2.50 9.77 -0.90
N PHE A 43 -1.88 9.35 -2.01
CA PHE A 43 -1.03 8.16 -2.05
C PHE A 43 0.03 8.19 -0.95
N ALA A 44 0.17 7.08 -0.21
CA ALA A 44 1.06 6.89 0.93
C ALA A 44 0.92 7.89 2.11
N ARG A 45 0.02 8.88 1.99
CA ARG A 45 -0.18 9.97 2.95
C ARG A 45 -1.56 9.85 3.62
N GLY A 46 -2.59 9.39 2.91
CA GLY A 46 -3.94 9.22 3.46
C GLY A 46 -4.49 10.49 4.16
N GLU A 47 -5.67 10.37 4.76
CA GLU A 47 -6.26 11.45 5.57
C GLU A 47 -5.50 11.63 6.90
N ALA A 48 -4.85 10.57 7.41
CA ALA A 48 -4.09 10.59 8.65
C ALA A 48 -2.84 11.50 8.59
N PHE A 49 -2.36 11.85 7.40
CA PHE A 49 -1.31 12.85 7.26
C PHE A 49 -1.88 14.28 7.34
N GLY A 50 -3.13 14.52 6.93
CA GLY A 50 -3.75 15.85 6.99
C GLY A 50 -2.89 16.96 6.37
N SER A 51 -2.91 18.16 6.95
CA SER A 51 -1.98 19.26 6.64
C SER A 51 -0.62 19.02 7.29
N ALA A 52 0.04 17.94 6.92
CA ALA A 52 1.27 17.54 7.55
C ALA A 52 2.40 18.55 7.35
N ASP A 53 2.78 19.25 8.42
CA ASP A 53 4.08 19.92 8.45
C ASP A 53 5.22 18.90 8.54
N MET A 54 6.37 19.26 7.97
CA MET A 54 7.61 18.46 8.02
C MET A 54 8.15 18.23 9.45
N ILE A 55 7.50 18.77 10.47
CA ILE A 55 7.85 18.58 11.87
C ILE A 55 7.28 17.28 12.45
N HIS A 56 6.31 16.66 11.79
CA HIS A 56 5.64 15.48 12.33
C HIS A 56 6.44 14.20 12.07
N LYS A 57 6.84 13.56 13.16
CA LYS A 57 7.62 12.31 13.16
C LYS A 57 6.72 11.10 13.31
N VAL A 58 7.18 9.97 12.79
CA VAL A 58 6.61 8.68 13.16
C VAL A 58 7.06 8.36 14.59
N ASN A 59 6.13 7.94 15.44
CA ASN A 59 6.39 7.61 16.85
C ASN A 59 6.92 6.18 17.04
N THR A 60 7.13 5.47 15.95
CA THR A 60 7.62 4.09 15.89
C THR A 60 9.00 4.07 15.24
N PRO A 61 9.99 3.38 15.83
CA PRO A 61 11.30 3.21 15.22
C PRO A 61 11.27 2.53 13.83
N PRO A 62 12.21 2.83 12.92
CA PRO A 62 12.21 2.27 11.56
C PRO A 62 12.22 0.74 11.47
N ASP A 63 12.92 0.07 12.39
CA ASP A 63 13.00 -1.38 12.55
C ASP A 63 11.67 -2.02 13.02
N MET A 64 10.71 -1.20 13.45
CA MET A 64 9.37 -1.63 13.86
C MET A 64 8.28 -1.24 12.84
N LEU A 65 8.66 -0.67 11.69
CA LEU A 65 7.75 -0.23 10.62
C LEU A 65 7.88 -1.12 9.38
N ALA A 66 8.01 -2.42 9.61
CA ALA A 66 8.02 -3.42 8.55
C ALA A 66 6.71 -3.39 7.75
N ILE A 67 6.83 -3.50 6.42
CA ILE A 67 5.68 -3.70 5.52
C ILE A 67 5.58 -5.14 5.02
N SER A 68 6.60 -5.96 5.29
CA SER A 68 6.64 -7.38 4.97
C SER A 68 7.44 -8.15 6.00
N ASP A 69 7.01 -9.39 6.27
CA ASP A 69 7.73 -10.35 7.11
C ASP A 69 8.98 -10.91 6.41
N SER A 70 9.05 -10.83 5.07
CA SER A 70 10.22 -11.28 4.30
C SER A 70 11.37 -10.28 4.36
N GLU A 71 11.07 -9.00 4.59
CA GLU A 71 12.00 -7.89 4.65
C GLU A 71 11.70 -6.99 5.87
N PRO A 72 11.84 -7.50 7.12
CA PRO A 72 11.44 -6.78 8.32
C PRO A 72 12.21 -5.46 8.53
N ASP A 73 13.46 -5.42 8.05
CA ASP A 73 14.35 -4.25 8.16
C ASP A 73 14.35 -3.37 6.88
N ALA A 74 13.35 -3.52 6.01
CA ALA A 74 13.33 -2.82 4.72
C ALA A 74 13.37 -1.29 4.89
N PHE A 75 12.62 -0.74 5.84
CA PHE A 75 12.57 0.70 6.03
C PHE A 75 13.84 1.27 6.66
N SER A 76 14.39 0.62 7.71
CA SER A 76 15.67 1.01 8.30
C SER A 76 16.79 0.95 7.27
N SER A 77 16.88 -0.14 6.51
CA SER A 77 17.86 -0.31 5.42
C SER A 77 17.68 0.72 4.30
N TRP A 78 16.44 1.10 4.00
CA TRP A 78 16.15 2.13 3.00
C TRP A 78 16.62 3.51 3.49
N LEU A 79 16.38 3.86 4.77
CA LEU A 79 16.85 5.12 5.36
C LEU A 79 18.37 5.22 5.39
N GLU A 80 19.07 4.13 5.73
CA GLU A 80 20.54 4.09 5.71
C GLU A 80 21.09 4.39 4.31
N LYS A 81 20.46 3.84 3.26
CA LYS A 81 20.85 4.12 1.86
C LYS A 81 20.64 5.58 1.44
N GLN A 82 19.76 6.31 2.13
CA GLN A 82 19.52 7.73 1.89
C GLN A 82 20.44 8.65 2.72
N ASP A 83 21.35 8.09 3.53
CA ASP A 83 22.16 8.83 4.51
C ASP A 83 21.31 9.70 5.47
N ASN A 84 20.09 9.23 5.75
CA ASN A 84 19.06 9.94 6.53
C ASN A 84 18.56 9.12 7.72
N TYR A 85 19.43 8.31 8.33
CA TYR A 85 19.02 7.48 9.45
C TYR A 85 18.68 8.35 10.68
N GLU A 86 17.41 8.31 11.07
CA GLU A 86 16.90 8.93 12.28
C GLU A 86 15.99 7.93 13.01
N ARG A 87 16.11 7.85 14.34
CA ARG A 87 15.31 6.91 15.17
C ARG A 87 13.80 7.15 15.09
N TYR A 88 13.38 8.39 14.82
CA TYR A 88 11.98 8.78 14.67
C TYR A 88 11.87 9.67 13.44
N PRO A 89 11.87 9.09 12.23
CA PRO A 89 11.95 9.86 11.00
C PRO A 89 10.68 10.66 10.79
N ASN A 90 10.78 11.70 9.97
CA ASN A 90 9.61 12.40 9.47
C ASN A 90 8.64 11.42 8.79
N ARG A 91 7.33 11.56 9.05
CA ARG A 91 6.32 10.73 8.41
C ARG A 91 6.34 10.78 6.88
N PHE A 92 6.82 11.88 6.28
CA PHE A 92 7.04 11.96 4.84
C PHE A 92 8.10 10.98 4.35
N LEU A 93 9.17 10.73 5.10
CA LEU A 93 10.16 9.71 4.72
C LEU A 93 9.55 8.32 4.70
N TYR A 94 8.64 8.04 5.64
CA TYR A 94 7.90 6.77 5.61
C TYR A 94 6.93 6.70 4.44
N ALA A 95 6.23 7.79 4.11
CA ALA A 95 5.38 7.85 2.91
C ALA A 95 6.17 7.67 1.60
N ASP A 96 7.38 8.24 1.52
CA ASP A 96 8.27 8.09 0.38
C ASP A 96 8.78 6.65 0.27
N PHE A 97 9.09 6.01 1.40
CA PHE A 97 9.39 4.57 1.45
C PHE A 97 8.21 3.72 0.96
N LEU A 98 7.00 3.94 1.46
CA LEU A 98 5.80 3.23 0.99
C LEU A 98 5.58 3.41 -0.52
N SER A 99 5.85 4.61 -1.02
CA SER A 99 5.75 4.92 -2.45
C SER A 99 6.78 4.16 -3.27
N TYR A 100 8.03 4.13 -2.80
CA TYR A 100 9.11 3.36 -3.39
C TYR A 100 8.80 1.86 -3.41
N SER A 101 8.34 1.31 -2.28
CA SER A 101 7.99 -0.11 -2.16
C SER A 101 6.85 -0.51 -3.07
N TYR A 102 5.76 0.26 -3.11
CA TYR A 102 4.64 -0.03 -3.99
C TYR A 102 5.05 0.01 -5.47
N LYS A 103 5.82 1.02 -5.87
CA LYS A 103 6.34 1.12 -7.25
C LYS A 103 7.17 -0.11 -7.60
N SER A 104 8.06 -0.54 -6.71
CA SER A 104 8.85 -1.75 -6.92
C SER A 104 7.98 -3.01 -7.06
N VAL A 105 6.85 -3.10 -6.34
CA VAL A 105 5.92 -4.22 -6.50
C VAL A 105 5.21 -4.15 -7.85
N ALA A 106 4.69 -2.99 -8.22
CA ALA A 106 3.98 -2.78 -9.49
C ALA A 106 4.87 -3.06 -10.71
N GLU A 107 6.17 -2.78 -10.62
CA GLU A 107 7.15 -3.00 -11.71
C GLU A 107 7.70 -4.44 -11.76
N SER A 108 7.44 -5.28 -10.75
CA SER A 108 8.02 -6.64 -10.63
C SER A 108 7.42 -7.69 -11.56
N ASP A 109 6.26 -7.42 -12.16
CA ASP A 109 5.43 -8.37 -12.90
C ASP A 109 4.97 -9.60 -12.07
N VAL A 110 5.16 -9.64 -10.75
CA VAL A 110 4.70 -10.78 -9.92
C VAL A 110 3.17 -10.77 -9.73
N LEU A 111 2.55 -9.59 -9.77
CA LEU A 111 1.10 -9.38 -9.60
C LEU A 111 0.52 -8.67 -10.84
N ASP A 112 -0.74 -8.95 -11.20
CA ASP A 112 -1.47 -8.21 -12.24
C ASP A 112 -2.26 -7.07 -11.59
N ILE A 113 -1.67 -5.88 -11.52
CA ILE A 113 -2.24 -4.71 -10.84
C ILE A 113 -2.83 -3.73 -11.86
N CYS A 114 -4.12 -3.40 -11.69
CA CYS A 114 -4.79 -2.32 -12.41
C CYS A 114 -5.15 -1.18 -11.46
N GLU A 115 -4.62 0.01 -11.73
CA GLU A 115 -4.87 1.20 -10.91
C GLU A 115 -6.07 2.01 -11.40
N PHE A 116 -6.92 2.41 -10.46
CA PHE A 116 -8.07 3.27 -10.67
C PHE A 116 -7.91 4.54 -9.83
N ASN A 117 -7.68 5.64 -10.53
CA ASN A 117 -7.57 6.96 -9.91
C ASN A 117 -8.96 7.47 -9.54
N VAL A 118 -9.27 7.49 -8.25
CA VAL A 118 -10.57 7.96 -7.73
C VAL A 118 -10.41 9.31 -7.04
N LEU A 119 -11.37 10.21 -7.23
CA LEU A 119 -11.37 11.51 -6.54
C LEU A 119 -11.55 11.35 -5.02
N CYS A 120 -12.31 10.34 -4.60
CA CYS A 120 -12.37 9.87 -3.22
C CYS A 120 -12.73 8.38 -3.19
N VAL A 121 -12.34 7.68 -2.12
CA VAL A 121 -12.58 6.23 -1.94
C VAL A 121 -14.02 5.95 -1.43
N GLY A 122 -14.95 6.90 -1.60
CA GLY A 122 -16.30 6.85 -1.04
C GLY A 122 -17.28 5.89 -1.75
N ASN A 123 -18.54 6.32 -1.87
CA ASN A 123 -19.65 5.50 -2.39
C ASN A 123 -19.42 4.86 -3.77
N TRP A 124 -18.53 5.44 -4.59
CA TRP A 124 -18.17 4.90 -5.90
C TRP A 124 -17.44 3.56 -5.82
N VAL A 125 -16.58 3.36 -4.81
CA VAL A 125 -15.90 2.08 -4.62
C VAL A 125 -16.90 1.02 -4.20
N LYS A 126 -17.85 1.34 -3.32
CA LYS A 126 -18.93 0.41 -2.96
C LYS A 126 -19.71 -0.03 -4.19
N GLN A 127 -20.18 0.92 -4.98
CA GLN A 127 -20.96 0.61 -6.18
C GLN A 127 -20.15 -0.18 -7.21
N TRP A 128 -18.89 0.20 -7.45
CA TRP A 128 -18.00 -0.55 -8.35
C TRP A 128 -17.75 -1.98 -7.84
N VAL A 129 -17.54 -2.15 -6.54
CA VAL A 129 -17.39 -3.48 -5.91
C VAL A 129 -18.67 -4.29 -6.11
N PHE A 130 -19.87 -3.74 -5.85
CA PHE A 130 -21.14 -4.44 -6.09
C PHE A 130 -21.35 -4.84 -7.56
N GLU A 131 -20.92 -4.01 -8.51
CA GLU A 131 -21.09 -4.26 -9.95
C GLU A 131 -20.03 -5.24 -10.51
N ASN A 132 -18.84 -5.28 -9.93
CA ASN A 132 -17.69 -6.02 -10.48
C ASN A 132 -17.27 -7.24 -9.64
N PHE A 133 -17.74 -7.34 -8.40
CA PHE A 133 -17.69 -8.53 -7.57
C PHE A 133 -19.11 -9.05 -7.39
N ARG A 134 -19.35 -10.33 -7.69
CA ARG A 134 -20.63 -11.00 -7.38
C ARG A 134 -20.79 -11.12 -5.87
N ILE A 135 -21.17 -10.05 -5.21
CA ILE A 135 -21.63 -10.09 -3.83
C ILE A 135 -23.14 -10.31 -3.91
N SER A 136 -23.56 -11.57 -3.82
CA SER A 136 -24.99 -11.86 -3.62
C SER A 136 -25.36 -11.34 -2.24
N GLU A 137 -26.26 -10.35 -2.18
CA GLU A 137 -26.93 -10.01 -0.93
C GLU A 137 -27.73 -11.25 -0.51
N SER A 138 -27.28 -11.95 0.52
CA SER A 138 -28.16 -12.84 1.27
C SER A 138 -29.07 -11.95 2.11
N GLU A 139 -30.30 -11.76 1.64
CA GLU A 139 -31.38 -11.21 2.47
C GLU A 139 -31.59 -12.15 3.67
N GLU A 140 -31.31 -11.67 4.88
CA GLU A 140 -31.83 -12.21 6.14
C GLU A 140 -33.11 -11.48 6.55
#